data_AF-A8ZK25-F1
#
_entry.id   AF-A8ZK25-F1
#
_cell.length_a   1.000
_cell.length_b   1.000
_cell.length_c   1.000
_cell.angle_alpha   90.00
_cell.angle_beta   90.00
_cell.angle_gamma   90.00
#
_symmetry.space_group_name_H-M   'P 1'
#
loop_
_entity.id
_entity.type
_entity.pdbx_description
1 polymer ?
#
loop_
_entity_poly.entity_id
_entity_poly.type
_entity_poly.pdbx_seq_one_letter_code
_entity_poly.pdbx_strand_id
1 'polypeptide(L)'
;MEARHGGLNRVKNRLQRSAKRDAYVVPANCSRIGVLNALRDKNIPGADTANLICGTCIAREACINADGPGYGFLNQRRNVLGAPLLRAHPDSLPDPEDYPLENTMLIWDEPGQNFQVKQSVTVTFSDLQQTITTLIIYPEIFALVQPLLSALLPLMDGSIKLGKYGLNHLALKSRLPDMAGVKLGEIALILMPNLGFLNTSSDYGIDLADLPKQLRKKFSERDSEMAEQARNGVVKQWLIPLIRILQGGAGCIQVSRYGLLTLNTPNPRHRDLAQAAQANVFLDATLSREDLALKLGCSPDEILVVRQAVPDTGNLEVIQVADMGRVGMSRGGDQTKRIDALVQHYQDLDAVNTRTIDFKQFEKDGAWWRDSRGVNDFLTVQTLVLVGTPCRNLNDLAAEFAITSGYYPEEEDPAFKAFVDRSILAEIHQAIGRLRAHRRPGESLQVVLISNIDMDIPVQQIQAKDLTIEAAHKTERVRLAIESAILQLQAKGEKVTQQIVSAMTKIPRGTIARYWRLFISLLDSFNSKVNNSKNVSEADQDCHQAIAGVLDELADLPIDDLLPSLNEVFFDWLKPREWANVWDKVSISCQMAILEGVAMMLPVKLLEETLPEKPNQTVQLSQHV
;
A
#
# COMPACT_ATOMS: atom_id res chain seq x y z
N MET A 1 -17.30 0.81 -24.26
CA MET A 1 -18.69 1.21 -23.96
C MET A 1 -18.96 1.04 -22.48
N GLU A 2 -19.23 2.11 -21.75
CA GLU A 2 -19.59 1.97 -20.35
C GLU A 2 -21.07 1.65 -20.22
N ALA A 3 -21.37 0.51 -19.62
CA ALA A 3 -22.71 0.20 -19.20
C ALA A 3 -23.08 1.12 -18.01
N ARG A 4 -24.09 1.99 -18.23
CA ARG A 4 -24.51 3.06 -17.32
C ARG A 4 -25.42 2.47 -16.25
N HIS A 5 -24.90 1.53 -15.49
CA HIS A 5 -25.68 0.75 -14.56
C HIS A 5 -26.20 1.63 -13.41
N GLY A 6 -27.53 1.76 -13.27
CA GLY A 6 -28.15 2.62 -12.25
C GLY A 6 -28.19 4.13 -12.59
N GLY A 7 -27.69 4.52 -13.77
CA GLY A 7 -27.58 5.91 -14.20
C GLY A 7 -26.28 6.57 -13.75
N LEU A 8 -26.02 7.76 -14.29
CA LEU A 8 -24.85 8.57 -13.93
C LEU A 8 -25.30 9.90 -13.32
N ASN A 9 -24.68 10.31 -12.23
CA ASN A 9 -24.81 11.66 -11.67
C ASN A 9 -23.53 12.46 -11.92
N ARG A 10 -23.66 13.79 -11.87
CA ARG A 10 -22.53 14.69 -12.01
C ARG A 10 -21.99 15.04 -10.63
N VAL A 11 -20.73 14.71 -10.39
CA VAL A 11 -19.99 15.12 -9.18
C VAL A 11 -18.78 15.94 -9.61
N LYS A 12 -18.74 17.20 -9.17
CA LYS A 12 -17.83 18.21 -9.71
C LYS A 12 -18.01 18.28 -11.25
N ASN A 13 -16.92 18.14 -12.01
CA ASN A 13 -16.92 18.12 -13.48
C ASN A 13 -16.95 16.70 -14.08
N ARG A 14 -17.18 15.66 -13.27
CA ARG A 14 -17.11 14.26 -13.71
C ARG A 14 -18.47 13.59 -13.61
N LEU A 15 -18.71 12.62 -14.50
CA LEU A 15 -19.83 11.70 -14.36
C LEU A 15 -19.36 10.52 -13.52
N GLN A 16 -20.17 10.11 -12.55
CA GLN A 16 -19.94 8.92 -11.76
C GLN A 16 -21.23 8.10 -11.71
N ARG A 17 -21.13 6.82 -11.33
CA ARG A 17 -22.30 5.96 -11.13
C ARG A 17 -23.14 6.49 -9.98
N SER A 18 -24.44 6.64 -10.22
CA SER A 18 -25.39 7.06 -9.20
C SER A 18 -25.50 6.02 -8.09
N ALA A 19 -25.50 6.45 -6.82
CA ALA A 19 -25.81 5.56 -5.72
C ALA A 19 -27.31 5.26 -5.65
N LYS A 20 -27.70 4.27 -4.83
CA LYS A 20 -29.09 3.88 -4.66
C LYS A 20 -29.89 5.07 -4.11
N ARG A 21 -30.88 5.55 -4.89
CA ARG A 21 -31.76 6.72 -4.64
C ARG A 21 -31.19 8.09 -5.00
N ASP A 22 -30.00 8.17 -5.60
CA ASP A 22 -29.51 9.43 -6.15
C ASP A 22 -30.30 9.82 -7.40
N ALA A 23 -30.53 11.13 -7.57
CA ALA A 23 -30.94 11.66 -8.87
C ALA A 23 -29.81 11.44 -9.88
N TYR A 24 -30.16 10.98 -11.09
CA TYR A 24 -29.21 10.79 -12.19
C TYR A 24 -29.43 11.85 -13.27
N VAL A 25 -28.33 12.32 -13.85
CA VAL A 25 -28.32 13.22 -15.01
C VAL A 25 -28.40 12.42 -16.30
N VAL A 26 -27.85 11.21 -16.31
CA VAL A 26 -27.90 10.28 -17.44
C VAL A 26 -28.63 9.01 -17.00
N PRO A 27 -29.71 8.60 -17.67
CA PRO A 27 -30.49 7.43 -17.26
C PRO A 27 -29.71 6.12 -17.42
N ALA A 28 -30.12 5.12 -16.64
CA ALA A 28 -29.60 3.76 -16.78
C ALA A 28 -29.97 3.17 -18.14
N ASN A 29 -29.05 2.45 -18.78
CA ASN A 29 -29.29 1.75 -20.04
C ASN A 29 -29.53 0.23 -19.87
N CYS A 30 -29.50 -0.27 -18.64
CA CYS A 30 -29.85 -1.64 -18.28
C CYS A 30 -30.47 -1.67 -16.87
N SER A 31 -31.67 -2.25 -16.73
CA SER A 31 -32.37 -2.42 -15.46
C SER A 31 -31.99 -3.68 -14.69
N ARG A 32 -31.27 -4.63 -15.33
CA ARG A 32 -30.89 -5.94 -14.76
C ARG A 32 -29.55 -5.96 -14.02
N ILE A 33 -29.05 -4.80 -13.60
CA ILE A 33 -27.72 -4.72 -13.00
C ILE A 33 -27.65 -5.38 -11.62
N GLY A 34 -28.72 -5.29 -10.81
CA GLY A 34 -28.71 -5.87 -9.48
C GLY A 34 -28.40 -7.36 -9.54
N VAL A 35 -29.03 -8.05 -10.48
CA VAL A 35 -28.80 -9.47 -10.77
C VAL A 35 -27.39 -9.72 -11.32
N LEU A 36 -26.94 -8.95 -12.32
CA LEU A 36 -25.58 -9.04 -12.88
C LEU A 36 -24.50 -8.99 -11.79
N ASN A 37 -24.57 -7.98 -10.93
CA ASN A 37 -23.61 -7.81 -9.84
C ASN A 37 -23.70 -8.95 -8.82
N ALA A 38 -24.92 -9.38 -8.46
CA ALA A 38 -25.09 -10.50 -7.53
C ALA A 38 -24.49 -11.81 -8.07
N LEU A 39 -24.66 -12.12 -9.36
CA LEU A 39 -24.07 -13.30 -9.98
C LEU A 39 -22.54 -13.20 -10.12
N ARG A 40 -22.00 -12.01 -10.46
CA ARG A 40 -20.55 -11.76 -10.42
C ARG A 40 -19.96 -11.95 -9.02
N ASP A 41 -20.63 -11.43 -8.00
CA ASP A 41 -20.20 -11.57 -6.60
C ASP A 41 -20.18 -13.05 -6.17
N LYS A 42 -21.08 -13.87 -6.74
CA LYS A 42 -21.12 -15.33 -6.56
C LYS A 42 -20.13 -16.08 -7.46
N ASN A 43 -19.32 -15.38 -8.25
CA ASN A 43 -18.36 -15.93 -9.20
C ASN A 43 -19.00 -16.90 -10.21
N ILE A 44 -20.20 -16.59 -10.69
CA ILE A 44 -20.90 -17.43 -11.67
C ILE A 44 -20.27 -17.27 -13.05
N PRO A 45 -19.78 -18.37 -13.69
CA PRO A 45 -19.28 -18.32 -15.05
C PRO A 45 -20.31 -17.74 -16.01
N GLY A 46 -19.89 -16.85 -16.90
CA GLY A 46 -20.78 -16.24 -17.88
C GLY A 46 -21.76 -15.19 -17.32
N ALA A 47 -21.65 -14.79 -16.05
CA ALA A 47 -22.45 -13.69 -15.48
C ALA A 47 -22.36 -12.39 -16.31
N ASP A 48 -21.23 -12.18 -16.99
CA ASP A 48 -20.99 -11.02 -17.86
C ASP A 48 -21.43 -11.20 -19.31
N THR A 49 -21.91 -12.37 -19.68
CA THR A 49 -22.34 -12.66 -21.04
C THR A 49 -23.79 -12.21 -21.26
N ALA A 50 -24.09 -11.76 -22.48
CA ALA A 50 -25.46 -11.43 -22.84
C ALA A 50 -26.39 -12.67 -22.78
N ASN A 51 -25.85 -13.86 -23.01
CA ASN A 51 -26.65 -15.09 -23.11
C ASN A 51 -27.36 -15.43 -21.80
N LEU A 52 -26.68 -15.33 -20.65
CA LEU A 52 -27.25 -15.73 -19.37
C LEU A 52 -28.39 -14.80 -18.89
N ILE A 53 -28.15 -13.48 -18.90
CA ILE A 53 -29.06 -12.51 -18.27
C ILE A 53 -29.88 -11.74 -19.30
N CYS A 54 -29.29 -11.35 -20.43
CA CYS A 54 -30.08 -10.65 -21.46
C CYS A 54 -31.02 -11.62 -22.18
N GLY A 55 -30.65 -12.92 -22.27
CA GLY A 55 -31.48 -13.97 -22.83
C GLY A 55 -32.88 -14.05 -22.22
N THR A 56 -32.97 -13.94 -20.90
CA THR A 56 -34.22 -14.02 -20.12
C THR A 56 -34.82 -12.65 -19.77
N CYS A 57 -34.27 -11.56 -20.32
CA CYS A 57 -34.72 -10.21 -20.01
C CYS A 57 -35.98 -9.82 -20.79
N ILE A 58 -37.03 -9.37 -20.08
CA ILE A 58 -38.29 -8.89 -20.68
C ILE A 58 -38.10 -7.73 -21.67
N ALA A 59 -37.04 -6.94 -21.48
CA ALA A 59 -36.73 -5.78 -22.31
C ALA A 59 -35.81 -6.11 -23.48
N ARG A 60 -35.41 -7.38 -23.67
CA ARG A 60 -34.42 -7.80 -24.68
C ARG A 60 -34.71 -7.25 -26.07
N GLU A 61 -35.92 -7.48 -26.60
CA GLU A 61 -36.30 -6.97 -27.92
C GLU A 61 -36.22 -5.45 -28.04
N ALA A 62 -36.69 -4.73 -27.02
CA ALA A 62 -36.60 -3.27 -27.01
C ALA A 62 -35.14 -2.81 -26.89
N CYS A 63 -34.36 -3.47 -26.03
CA CYS A 63 -32.95 -3.21 -25.77
C CYS A 63 -32.08 -3.44 -27.01
N ILE A 64 -32.48 -4.35 -27.90
CA ILE A 64 -31.80 -4.66 -29.16
C ILE A 64 -32.07 -3.60 -30.24
N ASN A 65 -33.25 -2.98 -30.24
CA ASN A 65 -33.72 -2.14 -31.36
C ASN A 65 -33.81 -0.64 -31.02
N ALA A 66 -33.85 -0.27 -29.74
CA ALA A 66 -34.09 1.09 -29.29
C ALA A 66 -33.45 1.36 -27.93
N ASP A 67 -33.47 2.64 -27.54
CA ASP A 67 -32.97 3.12 -26.26
C ASP A 67 -34.10 3.73 -25.42
N GLY A 68 -34.05 3.52 -24.11
CA GLY A 68 -34.99 4.16 -23.18
C GLY A 68 -34.60 3.97 -21.72
N PRO A 69 -35.41 4.46 -20.76
CA PRO A 69 -35.10 4.31 -19.35
C PRO A 69 -35.01 2.84 -18.93
N GLY A 70 -33.81 2.40 -18.54
CA GLY A 70 -33.56 1.03 -18.08
C GLY A 70 -33.36 -0.01 -19.20
N TYR A 71 -33.28 0.38 -20.47
CA TYR A 71 -32.96 -0.52 -21.60
C TYR A 71 -32.21 0.20 -22.73
N GLY A 72 -31.66 -0.56 -23.68
CA GLY A 72 -30.92 -0.03 -24.83
C GLY A 72 -29.43 -0.32 -24.82
N PHE A 73 -28.92 -0.97 -23.77
CA PHE A 73 -27.52 -1.41 -23.71
C PHE A 73 -27.08 -2.21 -24.95
N LEU A 74 -27.89 -3.15 -25.45
CA LEU A 74 -27.53 -3.98 -26.60
C LEU A 74 -27.53 -3.21 -27.93
N ASN A 75 -28.51 -2.32 -28.13
CA ASN A 75 -28.59 -1.42 -29.28
C ASN A 75 -27.38 -0.49 -29.33
N GLN A 76 -27.09 0.19 -28.20
CA GLN A 76 -25.90 1.00 -28.05
C GLN A 76 -24.64 0.17 -28.36
N ARG A 77 -24.49 -1.02 -27.75
CA ARG A 77 -23.35 -1.93 -27.93
C ARG A 77 -23.11 -2.25 -29.40
N ARG A 78 -24.15 -2.65 -30.13
CA ARG A 78 -24.06 -2.91 -31.57
C ARG A 78 -23.56 -1.69 -32.34
N ASN A 79 -24.19 -0.53 -32.13
CA ASN A 79 -23.88 0.67 -32.88
C ASN A 79 -22.44 1.13 -32.69
N VAL A 80 -21.91 0.98 -31.47
CA VAL A 80 -20.55 1.38 -31.14
C VAL A 80 -19.51 0.36 -31.57
N LEU A 81 -19.81 -0.94 -31.52
CA LEU A 81 -18.90 -1.97 -32.06
C LEU A 81 -18.79 -1.90 -33.59
N GLY A 82 -19.84 -1.42 -34.27
CA GLY A 82 -19.80 -1.17 -35.71
C GLY A 82 -19.02 0.09 -36.13
N ALA A 83 -18.50 0.87 -35.18
CA ALA A 83 -17.72 2.07 -35.50
C ALA A 83 -16.27 1.70 -35.86
N PRO A 84 -15.63 2.41 -36.82
CA PRO A 84 -14.23 2.15 -37.19
C PRO A 84 -13.22 2.51 -36.10
N LEU A 85 -13.60 3.41 -35.18
CA LEU A 85 -12.80 3.81 -34.05
C LEU A 85 -13.63 3.68 -32.77
N LEU A 86 -13.09 2.95 -31.79
CA LEU A 86 -13.75 2.66 -30.54
C LEU A 86 -12.83 2.95 -29.35
N ARG A 87 -13.35 3.71 -28.38
CA ARG A 87 -12.78 3.81 -27.04
C ARG A 87 -13.60 2.98 -26.06
N ALA A 88 -12.97 2.01 -25.40
CA ALA A 88 -13.62 1.15 -24.43
C ALA A 88 -12.65 0.75 -23.31
N HIS A 89 -13.19 0.44 -22.13
CA HIS A 89 -12.46 -0.32 -21.13
C HIS A 89 -12.20 -1.74 -21.67
N PRO A 90 -11.04 -2.37 -21.44
CA PRO A 90 -10.74 -3.72 -21.93
C PRO A 90 -11.81 -4.75 -21.57
N ASP A 91 -12.29 -4.74 -20.33
CA ASP A 91 -13.36 -5.66 -19.89
C ASP A 91 -14.67 -5.52 -20.67
N SER A 92 -14.90 -4.37 -21.31
CA SER A 92 -16.11 -4.13 -22.10
C SER A 92 -16.01 -4.63 -23.54
N LEU A 93 -14.82 -4.99 -24.02
CA LEU A 93 -14.64 -5.56 -25.36
C LEU A 93 -15.34 -6.93 -25.46
N PRO A 94 -15.85 -7.30 -26.64
CA PRO A 94 -16.39 -8.64 -26.85
C PRO A 94 -15.31 -9.70 -26.69
N ASP A 95 -15.72 -10.92 -26.37
CA ASP A 95 -14.82 -12.07 -26.39
C ASP A 95 -14.32 -12.30 -27.82
N PRO A 96 -13.02 -12.60 -28.04
CA PRO A 96 -12.52 -12.97 -29.36
C PRO A 96 -13.27 -14.11 -30.04
N GLU A 97 -13.84 -15.05 -29.29
CA GLU A 97 -14.66 -16.14 -29.85
C GLU A 97 -15.98 -15.62 -30.45
N ASP A 98 -16.54 -14.56 -29.88
CA ASP A 98 -17.83 -13.97 -30.28
C ASP A 98 -17.67 -12.83 -31.29
N TYR A 99 -16.46 -12.26 -31.43
CA TYR A 99 -16.20 -11.10 -32.27
C TYR A 99 -14.79 -11.14 -32.87
N PRO A 100 -14.66 -11.18 -34.20
CA PRO A 100 -13.37 -11.31 -34.86
C PRO A 100 -12.52 -10.04 -34.68
N LEU A 101 -11.39 -10.17 -34.00
CA LEU A 101 -10.41 -9.09 -33.80
C LEU A 101 -9.22 -9.16 -34.76
N GLU A 102 -9.18 -10.16 -35.64
CA GLU A 102 -8.09 -10.45 -36.59
C GLU A 102 -7.73 -9.30 -37.55
N ASN A 103 -8.64 -8.36 -37.76
CA ASN A 103 -8.45 -7.14 -38.57
C ASN A 103 -8.53 -5.85 -37.74
N THR A 104 -8.35 -5.97 -36.42
CA THR A 104 -8.45 -4.85 -35.46
C THR A 104 -7.08 -4.54 -34.88
N MET A 105 -6.75 -3.24 -34.80
CA MET A 105 -5.62 -2.76 -34.02
C MET A 105 -6.11 -2.28 -32.64
N LEU A 106 -5.51 -2.79 -31.57
CA LEU A 106 -5.79 -2.34 -30.21
C LEU A 106 -4.73 -1.36 -29.73
N ILE A 107 -5.18 -0.23 -29.18
CA ILE A 107 -4.32 0.75 -28.51
C ILE A 107 -4.64 0.69 -27.01
N TRP A 108 -3.66 0.24 -26.23
CA TRP A 108 -3.75 0.05 -24.79
C TRP A 108 -3.15 1.27 -24.09
N ASP A 109 -3.99 2.03 -23.39
CA ASP A 109 -3.59 3.20 -22.62
C ASP A 109 -3.31 2.80 -21.16
N GLU A 110 -2.11 3.12 -20.65
CA GLU A 110 -1.61 2.73 -19.32
C GLU A 110 -1.77 1.23 -18.99
N PRO A 111 -1.28 0.31 -19.84
CA PRO A 111 -1.37 -1.13 -19.62
C PRO A 111 -0.72 -1.59 -18.31
N GLY A 112 0.22 -0.84 -17.72
CA GLY A 112 0.78 -1.17 -16.41
C GLY A 112 -0.29 -1.27 -15.32
N GLN A 113 -1.36 -0.46 -15.42
CA GLN A 113 -2.48 -0.44 -14.49
C GLN A 113 -3.73 -1.15 -15.03
N ASN A 114 -4.06 -0.93 -16.30
CA ASN A 114 -5.34 -1.36 -16.86
C ASN A 114 -5.32 -2.81 -17.38
N PHE A 115 -4.15 -3.38 -17.64
CA PHE A 115 -4.01 -4.74 -18.14
C PHE A 115 -4.03 -5.74 -16.98
N GLN A 116 -5.15 -6.46 -16.85
CA GLN A 116 -5.38 -7.43 -15.79
C GLN A 116 -4.90 -8.82 -16.21
N VAL A 117 -4.11 -9.44 -15.33
CA VAL A 117 -3.61 -10.82 -15.48
C VAL A 117 -4.25 -11.78 -14.49
N LYS A 118 -4.98 -11.25 -13.50
CA LYS A 118 -5.56 -12.01 -12.41
C LYS A 118 -7.01 -11.64 -12.15
N GLN A 119 -7.77 -12.61 -11.65
CA GLN A 119 -9.09 -12.40 -11.07
C GLN A 119 -9.07 -12.85 -9.61
N SER A 120 -9.82 -12.14 -8.77
CA SER A 120 -9.85 -12.36 -7.32
C SER A 120 -11.26 -12.71 -6.86
N VAL A 121 -11.40 -13.83 -6.16
CA VAL A 121 -12.66 -14.27 -5.55
C VAL A 121 -12.52 -14.21 -4.04
N THR A 122 -13.45 -13.52 -3.40
CA THR A 122 -13.46 -13.33 -1.94
C THR A 122 -14.58 -14.17 -1.33
N VAL A 123 -14.24 -14.99 -0.35
CA VAL A 123 -15.10 -15.97 0.31
C VAL A 123 -15.25 -15.62 1.78
N THR A 124 -16.50 -15.43 2.21
CA THR A 124 -16.86 -15.15 3.60
C THR A 124 -17.18 -16.44 4.35
N PHE A 125 -17.26 -16.35 5.68
CA PHE A 125 -17.72 -17.49 6.49
C PHE A 125 -19.13 -17.96 6.10
N SER A 126 -20.03 -17.05 5.73
CA SER A 126 -21.38 -17.40 5.25
C SER A 126 -21.34 -18.21 3.94
N ASP A 127 -20.43 -17.86 3.02
CA ASP A 127 -20.24 -18.61 1.77
C ASP A 127 -19.73 -20.04 2.05
N LEU A 128 -18.83 -20.19 3.03
CA LEU A 128 -18.34 -21.49 3.49
C LEU A 128 -19.48 -22.34 4.07
N GLN A 129 -20.31 -21.76 4.96
CA GLN A 129 -21.47 -22.45 5.54
C GLN A 129 -22.46 -22.88 4.46
N GLN A 130 -22.76 -22.03 3.48
CA GLN A 130 -23.65 -22.36 2.37
C GLN A 130 -23.11 -23.54 1.55
N THR A 131 -21.80 -23.57 1.32
CA THR A 131 -21.11 -24.66 0.62
C THR A 131 -21.22 -25.98 1.40
N ILE A 132 -20.96 -25.95 2.71
CA ILE A 132 -21.10 -27.12 3.59
C ILE A 132 -22.54 -27.66 3.58
N THR A 133 -23.53 -26.77 3.76
CA THR A 133 -24.95 -27.15 3.76
C THR A 133 -25.39 -27.77 2.43
N THR A 134 -24.82 -27.33 1.31
CA THR A 134 -25.12 -27.91 0.00
C THR A 134 -24.53 -29.31 -0.15
N LEU A 135 -23.28 -29.49 0.29
CA LEU A 135 -22.56 -30.74 0.12
C LEU A 135 -22.99 -31.84 1.11
N ILE A 136 -23.50 -31.49 2.30
CA ILE A 136 -23.90 -32.49 3.31
C ILE A 136 -25.01 -33.44 2.81
N ILE A 137 -25.78 -33.01 1.80
CA ILE A 137 -26.83 -33.80 1.14
C ILE A 137 -26.24 -34.93 0.27
N TYR A 138 -24.93 -34.85 -0.04
CA TYR A 138 -24.18 -35.80 -0.86
C TYR A 138 -23.02 -36.40 -0.04
N PRO A 139 -23.28 -37.38 0.85
CA PRO A 139 -22.30 -37.83 1.85
C PRO A 139 -20.97 -38.33 1.27
N GLU A 140 -21.01 -39.04 0.14
CA GLU A 140 -19.81 -39.55 -0.53
C GLU A 140 -18.90 -38.42 -1.01
N ILE A 141 -19.49 -37.39 -1.63
CA ILE A 141 -18.77 -36.22 -2.14
C ILE A 141 -18.32 -35.33 -0.99
N PHE A 142 -19.16 -35.15 0.02
CA PHE A 142 -18.82 -34.38 1.21
C PHE A 142 -17.61 -34.98 1.92
N ALA A 143 -17.55 -36.30 2.07
CA ALA A 143 -16.41 -36.99 2.69
C ALA A 143 -15.07 -36.68 1.98
N LEU A 144 -15.08 -36.49 0.65
CA LEU A 144 -13.87 -36.16 -0.12
C LEU A 144 -13.32 -34.77 0.19
N VAL A 145 -14.18 -33.81 0.53
CA VAL A 145 -13.77 -32.40 0.76
C VAL A 145 -13.88 -31.97 2.23
N GLN A 146 -14.47 -32.80 3.08
CA GLN A 146 -14.62 -32.55 4.51
C GLN A 146 -13.29 -32.15 5.17
N PRO A 147 -12.14 -32.83 4.95
CA PRO A 147 -10.88 -32.44 5.58
C PRO A 147 -10.49 -30.99 5.28
N LEU A 148 -10.71 -30.54 4.04
CA LEU A 148 -10.43 -29.17 3.62
C LEU A 148 -11.37 -28.17 4.30
N LEU A 149 -12.68 -28.46 4.30
CA LEU A 149 -13.68 -27.59 4.92
C LEU A 149 -13.45 -27.48 6.43
N SER A 150 -13.12 -28.58 7.10
CA SER A 150 -12.78 -28.61 8.53
C SER A 150 -11.52 -27.81 8.84
N ALA A 151 -10.50 -27.84 7.99
CA ALA A 151 -9.30 -27.03 8.16
C ALA A 151 -9.55 -25.53 7.97
N LEU A 152 -10.49 -25.15 7.08
CA LEU A 152 -10.85 -23.75 6.82
C LEU A 152 -11.71 -23.12 7.91
N LEU A 153 -12.63 -23.88 8.53
CA LEU A 153 -13.56 -23.39 9.56
C LEU A 153 -12.87 -22.52 10.63
N PRO A 154 -11.85 -23.01 11.37
CA PRO A 154 -11.24 -22.23 12.46
C PRO A 154 -10.40 -21.03 11.96
N LEU A 155 -10.06 -20.99 10.67
CA LEU A 155 -9.37 -19.87 10.04
C LEU A 155 -10.34 -18.75 9.62
N MET A 156 -11.61 -19.08 9.39
CA MET A 156 -12.62 -18.16 8.85
C MET A 156 -13.70 -17.74 9.85
N ASP A 157 -13.93 -18.51 10.91
CA ASP A 157 -14.94 -18.25 11.94
C ASP A 157 -14.46 -17.29 13.05
N GLY A 158 -13.17 -16.95 13.07
CA GLY A 158 -12.55 -16.09 14.08
C GLY A 158 -12.06 -16.82 15.34
N SER A 159 -12.13 -18.15 15.39
CA SER A 159 -11.65 -18.99 16.50
C SER A 159 -10.13 -18.91 16.66
N ILE A 160 -9.38 -18.73 15.57
CA ILE A 160 -7.92 -18.57 15.58
C ILE A 160 -7.52 -17.12 15.29
N LYS A 161 -6.62 -16.56 16.11
CA LYS A 161 -5.98 -15.27 15.81
C LYS A 161 -4.90 -15.44 14.74
N LEU A 162 -5.13 -14.86 13.56
CA LEU A 162 -4.23 -14.98 12.39
C LEU A 162 -3.13 -13.92 12.30
N GLY A 163 -2.90 -13.15 13.36
CA GLY A 163 -1.93 -12.05 13.37
C GLY A 163 -2.39 -10.81 12.58
N LYS A 164 -1.52 -9.80 12.48
CA LYS A 164 -1.85 -8.48 11.92
C LYS A 164 -2.19 -8.52 10.42
N TYR A 165 -1.50 -9.38 9.66
CA TYR A 165 -1.59 -9.46 8.20
C TYR A 165 -2.36 -10.68 7.69
N GLY A 166 -2.80 -11.58 8.58
CA GLY A 166 -3.41 -12.84 8.20
C GLY A 166 -2.38 -13.87 7.72
N LEU A 167 -2.83 -14.83 6.91
CA LEU A 167 -2.00 -15.89 6.32
C LEU A 167 -1.85 -15.66 4.81
N ASN A 168 -0.60 -15.61 4.35
CA ASN A 168 -0.25 -15.59 2.93
C ASN A 168 -0.38 -16.99 2.29
N HIS A 169 -0.04 -17.12 1.00
CA HIS A 169 -0.19 -18.39 0.28
C HIS A 169 0.57 -19.56 0.90
N LEU A 170 1.86 -19.39 1.18
CA LEU A 170 2.69 -20.46 1.73
C LEU A 170 2.24 -20.86 3.15
N ALA A 171 1.96 -19.86 4.00
CA ALA A 171 1.51 -20.09 5.37
C ALA A 171 0.10 -20.70 5.46
N LEU A 172 -0.77 -20.41 4.49
CA LEU A 172 -2.09 -21.03 4.41
C LEU A 172 -2.01 -22.44 3.84
N LYS A 173 -1.25 -22.65 2.74
CA LYS A 173 -1.08 -23.95 2.11
C LYS A 173 -0.52 -24.99 3.08
N SER A 174 0.41 -24.60 3.97
CA SER A 174 0.96 -25.49 5.00
C SER A 174 -0.03 -25.92 6.09
N ARG A 175 -1.19 -25.26 6.21
CA ARG A 175 -2.26 -25.59 7.16
C ARG A 175 -3.43 -26.33 6.53
N LEU A 176 -3.50 -26.39 5.20
CA LEU A 176 -4.57 -27.05 4.47
C LEU A 176 -4.13 -28.46 4.07
N PRO A 177 -5.07 -29.42 3.98
CA PRO A 177 -4.74 -30.76 3.53
C PRO A 177 -4.33 -30.75 2.05
N ASP A 178 -3.53 -31.75 1.67
CA ASP A 178 -3.31 -32.06 0.27
C ASP A 178 -4.62 -32.55 -0.35
N MET A 179 -4.92 -32.02 -1.54
CA MET A 179 -6.12 -32.36 -2.30
C MET A 179 -5.78 -33.10 -3.61
N ALA A 180 -4.56 -33.62 -3.73
CA ALA A 180 -4.15 -34.48 -4.82
C ALA A 180 -5.14 -35.65 -5.02
N GLY A 181 -5.52 -35.90 -6.27
CA GLY A 181 -6.41 -37.02 -6.64
C GLY A 181 -7.92 -36.75 -6.47
N VAL A 182 -8.34 -35.66 -5.83
CA VAL A 182 -9.77 -35.30 -5.75
C VAL A 182 -10.31 -34.94 -7.13
N LYS A 183 -11.27 -35.72 -7.63
CA LYS A 183 -11.91 -35.48 -8.93
C LYS A 183 -12.90 -34.32 -8.84
N LEU A 184 -12.68 -33.30 -9.67
CA LEU A 184 -13.45 -32.05 -9.62
C LEU A 184 -14.81 -32.12 -10.34
N GLY A 185 -14.99 -33.07 -11.27
CA GLY A 185 -16.16 -33.10 -12.15
C GLY A 185 -17.49 -33.26 -11.41
N GLU A 186 -17.59 -34.24 -10.50
CA GLU A 186 -18.79 -34.50 -9.72
C GLU A 186 -19.10 -33.35 -8.75
N ILE A 187 -18.06 -32.81 -8.09
CA ILE A 187 -18.19 -31.66 -7.20
C ILE A 187 -18.72 -30.44 -7.99
N ALA A 188 -18.20 -30.21 -9.19
CA ALA A 188 -18.63 -29.09 -10.03
C ALA A 188 -20.10 -29.22 -10.45
N LEU A 189 -20.58 -30.43 -10.77
CA LEU A 189 -21.98 -30.67 -11.11
C LEU A 189 -22.91 -30.44 -9.92
N ILE A 190 -22.53 -30.87 -8.72
CA ILE A 190 -23.33 -30.69 -7.50
C ILE A 190 -23.39 -29.23 -7.06
N LEU A 191 -22.26 -28.52 -7.15
CA LEU A 191 -22.19 -27.11 -6.77
C LEU A 191 -22.71 -26.17 -7.86
N MET A 192 -23.03 -26.68 -9.04
CA MET A 192 -23.60 -25.88 -10.12
C MET A 192 -24.92 -25.28 -9.65
N PRO A 193 -25.04 -23.94 -9.62
CA PRO A 193 -26.20 -23.31 -9.04
C PRO A 193 -27.40 -23.44 -9.97
N ASN A 194 -28.59 -23.62 -9.38
CA ASN A 194 -29.83 -23.52 -10.12
C ASN A 194 -30.13 -22.05 -10.43
N LEU A 195 -30.04 -21.67 -11.70
CA LEU A 195 -30.33 -20.32 -12.20
C LEU A 195 -31.73 -20.21 -12.84
N GLY A 196 -32.61 -21.20 -12.62
CA GLY A 196 -33.97 -21.23 -13.17
C GLY A 196 -34.82 -20.00 -12.81
N PHE A 197 -34.55 -19.36 -11.67
CA PHE A 197 -35.21 -18.12 -11.26
C PHE A 197 -34.97 -16.94 -12.24
N LEU A 198 -33.93 -17.01 -13.08
CA LEU A 198 -33.72 -16.04 -14.14
C LEU A 198 -34.78 -16.15 -15.25
N ASN A 199 -35.42 -17.32 -15.38
CA ASN A 199 -36.44 -17.64 -16.37
C ASN A 199 -37.74 -18.10 -15.69
N THR A 200 -38.51 -17.16 -15.12
CA THR A 200 -39.73 -17.44 -14.34
C THR A 200 -40.85 -18.15 -15.11
N SER A 201 -40.79 -18.24 -16.44
CA SER A 201 -41.77 -19.02 -17.21
C SER A 201 -41.32 -20.45 -17.54
N SER A 202 -40.05 -20.79 -17.31
CA SER A 202 -39.53 -22.14 -17.57
C SER A 202 -40.25 -23.23 -16.76
N ASP A 203 -40.74 -22.88 -15.56
CA ASP A 203 -41.58 -23.74 -14.71
C ASP A 203 -42.92 -24.14 -15.37
N TYR A 204 -43.35 -23.41 -16.41
CA TYR A 204 -44.56 -23.68 -17.19
C TYR A 204 -44.26 -24.33 -18.56
N GLY A 205 -43.01 -24.76 -18.80
CA GLY A 205 -42.58 -25.41 -20.04
C GLY A 205 -42.44 -24.47 -21.25
N ILE A 206 -42.39 -23.15 -21.03
CA ILE A 206 -42.23 -22.14 -22.09
C ILE A 206 -41.14 -21.14 -21.67
N ASP A 207 -40.17 -20.87 -22.54
CA ASP A 207 -39.14 -19.87 -22.27
C ASP A 207 -39.70 -18.43 -22.32
N LEU A 208 -39.27 -17.56 -21.41
CA LEU A 208 -39.62 -16.14 -21.39
C LEU A 208 -39.26 -15.46 -22.72
N ALA A 209 -38.19 -15.93 -23.37
CA ALA A 209 -37.78 -15.46 -24.69
C ALA A 209 -38.83 -15.73 -25.77
N ASP A 210 -39.58 -16.84 -25.67
CA ASP A 210 -40.54 -17.31 -26.65
C ASP A 210 -41.94 -16.72 -26.46
N LEU A 211 -42.21 -16.12 -25.30
CA LEU A 211 -43.52 -15.53 -25.00
C LEU A 211 -43.75 -14.22 -25.78
N PRO A 212 -44.98 -13.91 -26.22
CA PRO A 212 -45.34 -12.60 -26.73
C PRO A 212 -45.07 -11.47 -25.73
N LYS A 213 -44.70 -10.28 -26.23
CA LYS A 213 -44.35 -9.09 -25.42
C LYS A 213 -45.36 -8.72 -24.33
N GLN A 214 -46.66 -8.92 -24.59
CA GLN A 214 -47.73 -8.61 -23.65
C GLN A 214 -47.79 -9.59 -22.46
N LEU A 215 -47.37 -10.84 -22.67
CA LEU A 215 -47.34 -11.88 -21.63
C LEU A 215 -46.06 -11.79 -20.79
N ARG A 216 -44.90 -11.47 -21.38
CA ARG A 216 -43.64 -11.26 -20.63
C ARG A 216 -43.77 -10.22 -19.50
N LYS A 217 -44.54 -9.16 -19.72
CA LYS A 217 -44.80 -8.12 -18.70
C LYS A 217 -45.53 -8.66 -17.46
N LYS A 218 -46.29 -9.75 -17.58
CA LYS A 218 -47.01 -10.35 -16.45
C LYS A 218 -46.11 -11.17 -15.54
N PHE A 219 -44.93 -11.58 -16.03
CA PHE A 219 -43.92 -12.35 -15.31
C PHE A 219 -42.73 -11.48 -14.87
N SER A 220 -42.90 -10.16 -14.81
CA SER A 220 -41.84 -9.24 -14.41
C SER A 220 -41.66 -9.25 -12.90
N GLU A 221 -40.88 -10.20 -12.38
CA GLU A 221 -40.25 -10.02 -11.07
C GLU A 221 -39.39 -8.76 -11.09
N ARG A 222 -39.30 -8.07 -9.96
CA ARG A 222 -38.46 -6.87 -9.87
C ARG A 222 -37.00 -7.30 -9.85
N ASP A 223 -36.13 -6.57 -10.54
CA ASP A 223 -34.66 -6.82 -10.51
C ASP A 223 -34.13 -6.94 -9.08
N SER A 224 -34.69 -6.17 -8.14
CA SER A 224 -34.33 -6.24 -6.72
C SER A 224 -34.64 -7.60 -6.08
N GLU A 225 -35.72 -8.27 -6.47
CA GLU A 225 -36.13 -9.57 -5.92
C GLU A 225 -35.23 -10.67 -6.48
N MET A 226 -35.02 -10.70 -7.79
CA MET A 226 -34.10 -11.64 -8.43
C MET A 226 -32.65 -11.43 -7.98
N ALA A 227 -32.22 -10.19 -7.75
CA ALA A 227 -30.89 -9.91 -7.22
C ALA A 227 -30.73 -10.46 -5.79
N GLU A 228 -31.79 -10.38 -4.98
CA GLU A 228 -31.77 -10.91 -3.61
C GLU A 228 -31.81 -12.44 -3.60
N GLN A 229 -32.61 -13.05 -4.49
CA GLN A 229 -32.58 -14.50 -4.73
C GLN A 229 -31.19 -14.96 -5.18
N ALA A 230 -30.52 -14.22 -6.06
CA ALA A 230 -29.14 -14.51 -6.46
C ALA A 230 -28.17 -14.40 -5.26
N ARG A 231 -28.27 -13.35 -4.44
CA ARG A 231 -27.37 -13.19 -3.27
C ARG A 231 -27.52 -14.29 -2.23
N ASN A 232 -28.77 -14.69 -1.96
CA ASN A 232 -29.07 -15.58 -0.83
C ASN A 232 -29.19 -17.06 -1.25
N GLY A 233 -29.69 -17.32 -2.46
CA GLY A 233 -29.99 -18.66 -2.96
C GLY A 233 -28.86 -19.30 -3.76
N VAL A 234 -27.99 -18.52 -4.41
CA VAL A 234 -26.92 -19.06 -5.26
C VAL A 234 -25.67 -19.35 -4.42
N VAL A 235 -25.14 -20.57 -4.55
CA VAL A 235 -23.88 -20.97 -3.94
C VAL A 235 -22.72 -20.31 -4.68
N LYS A 236 -21.84 -19.63 -3.94
CA LYS A 236 -20.65 -19.00 -4.51
C LYS A 236 -19.72 -20.06 -5.09
N GLN A 237 -19.22 -19.85 -6.31
CA GLN A 237 -18.34 -20.79 -6.99
C GLN A 237 -16.88 -20.52 -6.62
N TRP A 238 -16.40 -21.11 -5.52
CA TRP A 238 -15.03 -20.90 -5.02
C TRP A 238 -14.27 -22.19 -4.69
N LEU A 239 -14.99 -23.27 -4.33
CA LEU A 239 -14.37 -24.52 -3.88
C LEU A 239 -13.54 -25.19 -4.98
N ILE A 240 -14.05 -25.23 -6.22
CA ILE A 240 -13.33 -25.83 -7.35
C ILE A 240 -12.02 -25.07 -7.64
N PRO A 241 -12.01 -23.73 -7.78
CA PRO A 241 -10.77 -22.96 -7.86
C PRO A 241 -9.80 -23.24 -6.71
N LEU A 242 -10.29 -23.33 -5.46
CA LEU A 242 -9.43 -23.62 -4.31
C LEU A 242 -8.72 -24.97 -4.46
N ILE A 243 -9.49 -26.03 -4.74
CA ILE A 243 -8.94 -27.38 -4.86
C ILE A 243 -7.92 -27.44 -6.00
N ARG A 244 -8.19 -26.77 -7.14
CA ARG A 244 -7.21 -26.68 -8.24
C ARG A 244 -5.89 -26.05 -7.81
N ILE A 245 -5.93 -24.97 -7.03
CA ILE A 245 -4.70 -24.34 -6.50
C ILE A 245 -3.96 -25.31 -5.56
N LEU A 246 -4.70 -26.00 -4.68
CA LEU A 246 -4.10 -26.98 -3.76
C LEU A 246 -3.50 -28.19 -4.48
N GLN A 247 -4.05 -28.57 -5.63
CA GLN A 247 -3.52 -29.60 -6.54
C GLN A 247 -2.31 -29.13 -7.37
N GLY A 248 -1.81 -27.90 -7.16
CA GLY A 248 -0.67 -27.34 -7.88
C GLY A 248 -1.02 -26.59 -9.16
N GLY A 249 -2.31 -26.33 -9.42
CA GLY A 249 -2.75 -25.44 -10.48
C GLY A 249 -2.37 -23.98 -10.22
N ALA A 250 -2.31 -23.18 -11.28
CA ALA A 250 -1.95 -21.77 -11.20
C ALA A 250 -2.93 -20.97 -10.33
N GLY A 251 -2.39 -20.20 -9.39
CA GLY A 251 -3.15 -19.33 -8.51
C GLY A 251 -2.56 -19.28 -7.11
N CYS A 252 -3.13 -18.42 -6.28
CA CYS A 252 -2.69 -18.22 -4.91
C CYS A 252 -3.87 -17.94 -3.99
N ILE A 253 -3.68 -18.23 -2.72
CA ILE A 253 -4.72 -18.16 -1.69
C ILE A 253 -4.19 -17.38 -0.50
N GLN A 254 -5.07 -16.71 0.22
CA GLN A 254 -4.73 -16.00 1.44
C GLN A 254 -5.95 -15.87 2.34
N VAL A 255 -5.75 -15.76 3.64
CA VAL A 255 -6.83 -15.45 4.60
C VAL A 255 -6.46 -14.19 5.36
N SER A 256 -7.32 -13.18 5.32
CA SER A 256 -7.10 -11.94 6.06
C SER A 256 -7.22 -12.15 7.59
N ARG A 257 -6.76 -11.17 8.37
CA ARG A 257 -6.95 -11.14 9.83
C ARG A 257 -8.40 -11.25 10.31
N TYR A 258 -9.38 -11.05 9.42
CA TYR A 258 -10.82 -11.10 9.72
C TYR A 258 -11.48 -12.39 9.22
N GLY A 259 -10.72 -13.41 8.84
CA GLY A 259 -11.27 -14.69 8.36
C GLY A 259 -11.81 -14.63 6.92
N LEU A 260 -11.42 -13.63 6.15
CA LEU A 260 -11.80 -13.49 4.74
C LEU A 260 -10.81 -14.25 3.85
N LEU A 261 -11.26 -15.32 3.20
CA LEU A 261 -10.45 -16.10 2.25
C LEU A 261 -10.49 -15.42 0.88
N THR A 262 -9.33 -15.17 0.29
CA THR A 262 -9.22 -14.64 -1.08
C THR A 262 -8.46 -15.63 -1.94
N LEU A 263 -9.04 -15.96 -3.10
CA LEU A 263 -8.43 -16.77 -4.14
C LEU A 263 -8.07 -15.86 -5.30
N ASN A 264 -6.83 -15.88 -5.73
CA ASN A 264 -6.38 -15.23 -6.96
C ASN A 264 -6.09 -16.30 -8.00
N THR A 265 -6.69 -16.20 -9.17
CA THR A 265 -6.45 -17.12 -10.29
C THR A 265 -6.09 -16.33 -11.56
N PRO A 266 -5.41 -16.95 -12.54
CA PRO A 266 -5.15 -16.30 -13.82
C PRO A 266 -6.45 -15.82 -14.48
N ASN A 267 -6.39 -14.63 -15.08
CA ASN A 267 -7.45 -14.09 -15.93
C ASN A 267 -6.85 -13.88 -17.33
N PRO A 268 -7.12 -14.77 -18.30
CA PRO A 268 -6.50 -14.70 -19.61
C PRO A 268 -7.15 -13.63 -20.51
N ARG A 269 -8.33 -13.10 -20.14
CA ARG A 269 -9.16 -12.26 -20.99
C ARG A 269 -8.42 -11.15 -21.74
N HIS A 270 -7.60 -10.34 -21.05
CA HIS A 270 -6.91 -9.21 -21.70
C HIS A 270 -5.77 -9.69 -22.61
N ARG A 271 -5.13 -10.81 -22.24
CA ARG A 271 -4.13 -11.48 -23.06
C ARG A 271 -4.77 -12.06 -24.31
N ASP A 272 -5.90 -12.75 -24.18
CA ASP A 272 -6.63 -13.33 -25.31
C ASP A 272 -7.08 -12.24 -26.29
N LEU A 273 -7.58 -11.11 -25.79
CA LEU A 273 -7.90 -9.93 -26.59
C LEU A 273 -6.68 -9.40 -27.37
N ALA A 274 -5.53 -9.27 -26.70
CA ALA A 274 -4.30 -8.81 -27.34
C ALA A 274 -3.79 -9.81 -28.40
N GLN A 275 -3.84 -11.11 -28.10
CA GLN A 275 -3.38 -12.16 -29.02
C GLN A 275 -4.30 -12.33 -30.25
N ALA A 276 -5.60 -12.11 -30.09
CA ALA A 276 -6.56 -12.19 -31.18
C ALA A 276 -6.55 -10.97 -32.12
N ALA A 277 -6.00 -9.84 -31.67
CA ALA A 277 -5.92 -8.62 -32.46
C ALA A 277 -4.84 -8.70 -33.54
N GLN A 278 -5.04 -8.02 -34.67
CA GLN A 278 -4.05 -7.94 -35.76
C GLN A 278 -2.74 -7.28 -35.29
N ALA A 279 -2.86 -6.24 -34.49
CA ALA A 279 -1.76 -5.43 -34.00
C ALA A 279 -2.11 -4.81 -32.65
N ASN A 280 -1.10 -4.61 -31.82
CA ASN A 280 -1.24 -3.97 -30.52
C ASN A 280 -0.23 -2.83 -30.37
N VAL A 281 -0.70 -1.70 -29.85
CA VAL A 281 0.13 -0.56 -29.47
C VAL A 281 -0.08 -0.32 -27.97
N PHE A 282 0.99 -0.45 -27.20
CA PHE A 282 0.97 -0.24 -25.75
C PHE A 282 1.55 1.13 -25.42
N LEU A 283 0.75 1.99 -24.80
CA LEU A 283 1.12 3.36 -24.45
C LEU A 283 1.29 3.45 -22.93
N ASP A 284 2.53 3.31 -22.46
CA ASP A 284 2.89 3.49 -21.06
C ASP A 284 4.26 4.16 -20.94
N ALA A 285 4.35 5.18 -20.08
CA ALA A 285 5.61 5.87 -19.83
C ALA A 285 6.47 5.17 -18.76
N THR A 286 5.88 4.33 -17.92
CA THR A 286 6.54 3.76 -16.74
C THR A 286 6.53 2.24 -16.68
N LEU A 287 5.80 1.55 -17.57
CA LEU A 287 5.87 0.09 -17.69
C LEU A 287 7.15 -0.35 -18.42
N SER A 288 7.90 -1.29 -17.83
CA SER A 288 9.06 -1.90 -18.49
C SER A 288 8.65 -2.90 -19.57
N ARG A 289 9.54 -3.14 -20.54
CA ARG A 289 9.34 -4.14 -21.59
C ARG A 289 9.20 -5.53 -20.99
N GLU A 290 10.00 -5.81 -19.97
CA GLU A 290 10.08 -7.08 -19.25
C GLU A 290 8.77 -7.36 -18.48
N ASP A 291 8.22 -6.36 -17.78
CA ASP A 291 6.95 -6.51 -17.07
C ASP A 291 5.76 -6.64 -18.05
N LEU A 292 5.79 -5.95 -19.19
CA LEU A 292 4.77 -6.12 -20.24
C LEU A 292 4.84 -7.53 -20.85
N ALA A 293 6.04 -8.04 -21.13
CA ALA A 293 6.26 -9.38 -21.66
C ALA A 293 5.68 -10.46 -20.71
N LEU A 294 5.89 -10.30 -19.40
CA LEU A 294 5.28 -11.16 -18.38
C LEU A 294 3.75 -11.11 -18.41
N LYS A 295 3.15 -9.93 -18.57
CA LYS A 295 1.69 -9.78 -18.69
C LYS A 295 1.14 -10.48 -19.95
N LEU A 296 1.84 -10.32 -21.07
CA LEU A 296 1.46 -10.91 -22.37
C LEU A 296 1.78 -12.41 -22.49
N GLY A 297 2.71 -12.92 -21.67
CA GLY A 297 3.20 -14.29 -21.78
C GLY A 297 4.06 -14.52 -23.03
N CYS A 298 4.86 -13.53 -23.43
CA CYS A 298 5.78 -13.59 -24.57
C CYS A 298 7.22 -13.23 -24.16
N SER A 299 8.17 -13.37 -25.09
CA SER A 299 9.54 -12.90 -24.88
C SER A 299 9.63 -11.37 -24.97
N PRO A 300 10.46 -10.71 -24.13
CA PRO A 300 10.74 -9.27 -24.27
C PRO A 300 11.21 -8.85 -25.67
N ASP A 301 11.87 -9.75 -26.41
CA ASP A 301 12.38 -9.45 -27.75
C ASP A 301 11.29 -9.43 -28.83
N GLU A 302 10.09 -9.94 -28.52
CA GLU A 302 8.91 -9.82 -29.37
C GLU A 302 8.27 -8.43 -29.27
N ILE A 303 8.69 -7.60 -28.30
CA ILE A 303 8.14 -6.27 -28.05
C ILE A 303 9.09 -5.21 -28.61
N LEU A 304 8.66 -4.58 -29.71
CA LEU A 304 9.33 -3.39 -30.23
C LEU A 304 9.05 -2.19 -29.32
N VAL A 305 10.10 -1.65 -28.70
CA VAL A 305 10.02 -0.47 -27.84
C VAL A 305 10.38 0.77 -28.63
N VAL A 306 9.42 1.69 -28.75
CA VAL A 306 9.64 3.03 -29.34
C VAL A 306 9.63 4.05 -28.21
N ARG A 307 10.70 4.84 -28.08
CA ARG A 307 10.83 5.89 -27.06
C ARG A 307 11.14 7.22 -27.71
N GLN A 308 10.61 8.30 -27.15
CA GLN A 308 11.03 9.65 -27.47
C GLN A 308 12.30 9.98 -26.68
N ALA A 309 13.18 10.81 -27.25
CA ALA A 309 14.29 11.39 -26.49
C ALA A 309 13.75 12.10 -25.24
N VAL A 310 14.43 11.91 -24.10
CA VAL A 310 14.05 12.53 -22.83
C VAL A 310 14.04 14.05 -23.02
N PRO A 311 12.89 14.73 -22.85
CA PRO A 311 12.83 16.18 -22.98
C PRO A 311 13.69 16.87 -21.93
N ASP A 312 14.17 18.07 -22.23
CA ASP A 312 14.86 18.89 -21.22
C ASP A 312 13.90 19.23 -20.07
N THR A 313 14.35 18.92 -18.85
CA THR A 313 13.68 19.23 -17.59
C THR A 313 14.64 19.88 -16.60
N GLY A 314 15.66 20.60 -17.08
CA GLY A 314 16.62 21.32 -16.22
C GLY A 314 15.97 22.38 -15.31
N ASN A 315 14.71 22.72 -15.57
CA ASN A 315 13.90 23.62 -14.75
C ASN A 315 13.13 22.92 -13.62
N LEU A 316 13.29 21.60 -13.45
CA LEU A 316 12.64 20.80 -12.42
C LEU A 316 13.66 20.34 -11.38
N GLU A 317 13.44 20.75 -10.14
CA GLU A 317 14.15 20.24 -8.97
C GLU A 317 13.35 19.13 -8.29
N VAL A 318 14.00 18.01 -7.96
CA VAL A 318 13.39 16.92 -7.19
C VAL A 318 14.13 16.78 -5.87
N ILE A 319 13.43 17.09 -4.79
CA ILE A 319 13.92 17.04 -3.42
C ILE A 319 13.33 15.81 -2.74
N GLN A 320 14.15 15.06 -2.01
CA GLN A 320 13.73 13.92 -1.22
C GLN A 320 14.00 14.16 0.27
N VAL A 321 12.95 14.14 1.08
CA VAL A 321 13.04 14.13 2.55
C VAL A 321 13.18 12.68 3.02
N ALA A 322 14.39 12.28 3.40
CA ALA A 322 14.80 10.88 3.56
C ALA A 322 14.86 10.37 5.03
N ASP A 323 14.34 11.12 5.99
CA ASP A 323 14.37 10.82 7.44
C ASP A 323 12.95 10.65 8.03
N MET A 324 11.96 10.38 7.18
CA MET A 324 10.54 10.27 7.56
C MET A 324 9.98 8.84 7.48
N GLY A 325 10.76 7.89 6.94
CA GLY A 325 10.36 6.52 6.69
C GLY A 325 9.47 6.38 5.45
N ARG A 326 8.70 5.27 5.36
CA ARG A 326 7.81 5.02 4.22
C ARG A 326 6.52 5.86 4.21
N VAL A 327 6.11 6.39 5.37
CA VAL A 327 4.94 7.29 5.49
C VAL A 327 3.65 6.71 4.83
N GLY A 328 3.34 5.44 5.12
CA GLY A 328 2.16 4.76 4.57
C GLY A 328 0.82 5.20 5.16
N MET A 329 -0.25 4.40 4.96
CA MET A 329 -1.60 4.69 5.48
C MET A 329 -1.71 4.63 7.01
N SER A 330 -0.79 3.94 7.69
CA SER A 330 -0.77 3.83 9.15
C SER A 330 0.31 4.74 9.74
N ARG A 331 -0.07 6.00 10.03
CA ARG A 331 0.83 7.01 10.59
C ARG A 331 0.59 7.20 12.09
N GLY A 332 1.67 7.32 12.85
CA GLY A 332 1.61 7.73 14.26
C GLY A 332 1.36 9.23 14.40
N GLY A 333 0.86 9.67 15.56
CA GLY A 333 0.53 11.09 15.78
C GLY A 333 1.72 12.05 15.67
N ASP A 334 2.93 11.59 15.99
CA ASP A 334 4.16 12.39 15.81
C ASP A 334 4.54 12.53 14.33
N GLN A 335 4.51 11.42 13.58
CA GLN A 335 4.79 11.41 12.14
C GLN A 335 3.80 12.31 11.38
N THR A 336 2.50 12.27 11.71
CA THR A 336 1.50 13.17 11.12
C THR A 336 1.83 14.64 11.38
N LYS A 337 2.19 15.01 12.61
CA LYS A 337 2.55 16.40 12.95
C LYS A 337 3.77 16.88 12.17
N ARG A 338 4.80 16.05 12.04
CA ARG A 338 6.02 16.37 11.29
C ARG A 338 5.73 16.55 9.79
N ILE A 339 4.89 15.68 9.21
CA ILE A 339 4.44 15.82 7.81
C ILE A 339 3.64 17.11 7.62
N ASP A 340 2.68 17.39 8.52
CA ASP A 340 1.89 18.63 8.45
C ASP A 340 2.81 19.87 8.55
N ALA A 341 3.86 19.83 9.37
CA ALA A 341 4.84 20.90 9.44
C ALA A 341 5.64 21.09 8.13
N LEU A 342 6.04 20.00 7.46
CA LEU A 342 6.69 20.06 6.15
C LEU A 342 5.76 20.62 5.07
N VAL A 343 4.52 20.13 5.02
CA VAL A 343 3.53 20.62 4.06
C VAL A 343 3.25 22.11 4.31
N GLN A 344 3.09 22.50 5.58
CA GLN A 344 2.86 23.89 5.95
C GLN A 344 4.04 24.78 5.58
N HIS A 345 5.28 24.32 5.78
CA HIS A 345 6.47 25.07 5.37
C HIS A 345 6.44 25.48 3.89
N TYR A 346 6.13 24.54 2.98
CA TYR A 346 6.02 24.88 1.55
C TYR A 346 4.79 25.73 1.22
N GLN A 347 3.68 25.54 1.94
CA GLN A 347 2.50 26.39 1.80
C GLN A 347 2.74 27.84 2.29
N ASP A 348 3.57 28.02 3.32
CA ASP A 348 3.94 29.35 3.81
C ASP A 348 4.84 30.09 2.83
N LEU A 349 5.66 29.35 2.04
CA LEU A 349 6.48 29.92 0.96
C LEU A 349 5.61 30.33 -0.25
N ASP A 350 4.69 29.46 -0.69
CA ASP A 350 3.74 29.77 -1.76
C ASP A 350 2.46 28.93 -1.64
N ALA A 351 1.44 29.48 -0.97
CA ALA A 351 0.17 28.81 -0.76
C ALA A 351 -0.65 28.63 -2.05
N VAL A 352 -0.40 29.44 -3.09
CA VAL A 352 -1.21 29.44 -4.31
C VAL A 352 -0.73 28.33 -5.25
N ASN A 353 0.59 28.18 -5.39
CA ASN A 353 1.20 27.25 -6.33
C ASN A 353 1.78 25.98 -5.68
N THR A 354 1.55 25.77 -4.39
CA THR A 354 1.89 24.51 -3.70
C THR A 354 0.67 23.61 -3.59
N ARG A 355 0.80 22.35 -4.02
CA ARG A 355 -0.23 21.31 -3.87
C ARG A 355 0.35 20.02 -3.34
N THR A 356 -0.50 19.22 -2.69
CA THR A 356 -0.08 17.96 -2.07
C THR A 356 -0.82 16.75 -2.66
N ILE A 357 -0.08 15.68 -2.95
CA ILE A 357 -0.63 14.34 -3.20
C ILE A 357 -0.29 13.45 -2.01
N ASP A 358 -1.32 12.86 -1.40
CA ASP A 358 -1.19 11.97 -0.25
C ASP A 358 -2.08 10.71 -0.43
N PHE A 359 -2.09 9.77 0.50
CA PHE A 359 -3.08 8.70 0.52
C PHE A 359 -4.47 9.29 0.76
N LYS A 360 -5.49 8.68 0.14
CA LYS A 360 -6.90 9.11 0.21
C LYS A 360 -7.41 9.41 1.64
N GLN A 361 -6.89 8.74 2.65
CA GLN A 361 -7.26 8.98 4.06
C GLN A 361 -6.80 10.36 4.58
N PHE A 362 -5.73 10.90 4.02
CA PHE A 362 -5.08 12.16 4.42
C PHE A 362 -5.15 13.23 3.32
N GLU A 363 -5.90 12.96 2.23
CA GLU A 363 -5.92 13.82 1.04
C GLU A 363 -6.45 15.23 1.37
N LYS A 364 -5.74 16.24 0.84
CA LYS A 364 -6.18 17.65 0.85
C LYS A 364 -6.44 18.13 -0.59
N ASP A 365 -5.42 18.05 -1.45
CA ASP A 365 -5.53 18.46 -2.87
C ASP A 365 -5.70 17.25 -3.82
N GLY A 366 -4.85 16.24 -3.67
CA GLY A 366 -4.88 15.02 -4.50
C GLY A 366 -4.59 13.75 -3.72
N ALA A 367 -4.96 12.62 -4.32
CA ALA A 367 -4.64 11.29 -3.81
C ALA A 367 -3.78 10.45 -4.75
N TRP A 368 -2.89 9.65 -4.16
CA TRP A 368 -2.18 8.56 -4.85
C TRP A 368 -3.16 7.69 -5.65
N TRP A 369 -2.71 7.23 -6.81
CA TRP A 369 -3.44 6.47 -7.85
C TRP A 369 -4.60 7.20 -8.52
N ARG A 370 -5.27 8.14 -7.83
CA ARG A 370 -6.39 8.92 -8.39
C ARG A 370 -5.91 10.15 -9.17
N ASP A 371 -4.98 10.89 -8.57
CA ASP A 371 -4.55 12.22 -9.03
C ASP A 371 -3.06 12.26 -9.37
N SER A 372 -2.28 11.25 -8.93
CA SER A 372 -0.91 11.01 -9.43
C SER A 372 -0.89 10.59 -10.91
N ARG A 373 -2.04 10.19 -11.47
CA ARG A 373 -2.23 9.72 -12.85
C ARG A 373 -3.43 10.37 -13.51
N GLY A 374 -3.47 10.37 -14.84
CA GLY A 374 -4.68 10.64 -15.64
C GLY A 374 -5.36 12.02 -15.49
N VAL A 375 -4.84 12.91 -14.64
CA VAL A 375 -5.45 14.21 -14.30
C VAL A 375 -4.47 15.35 -14.59
N ASN A 376 -4.99 16.50 -15.05
CA ASN A 376 -4.23 17.71 -15.37
C ASN A 376 -4.40 18.83 -14.32
N ASP A 377 -5.03 18.53 -13.19
CA ASP A 377 -5.37 19.50 -12.14
C ASP A 377 -4.12 20.14 -11.49
N PHE A 378 -2.93 19.56 -11.69
CA PHE A 378 -1.63 20.06 -11.18
C PHE A 378 -0.76 20.73 -12.26
N LEU A 379 -1.29 20.96 -13.46
CA LEU A 379 -0.48 21.46 -14.59
C LEU A 379 0.05 22.89 -14.37
N THR A 380 -0.64 23.69 -13.55
CA THR A 380 -0.26 25.07 -13.22
C THR A 380 0.47 25.20 -11.88
N VAL A 381 0.70 24.10 -11.19
CA VAL A 381 1.37 24.06 -9.87
C VAL A 381 2.86 24.27 -10.07
N GLN A 382 3.53 24.98 -9.16
CA GLN A 382 5.00 25.15 -9.19
C GLN A 382 5.67 24.14 -8.25
N THR A 383 5.08 23.92 -7.07
CA THR A 383 5.59 23.00 -6.06
C THR A 383 4.60 21.87 -5.80
N LEU A 384 5.02 20.62 -6.04
CA LEU A 384 4.23 19.43 -5.77
C LEU A 384 4.84 18.63 -4.62
N VAL A 385 4.13 18.55 -3.49
CA VAL A 385 4.53 17.75 -2.34
C VAL A 385 3.91 16.36 -2.45
N LEU A 386 4.74 15.33 -2.50
CA LEU A 386 4.37 13.93 -2.62
C LEU A 386 4.62 13.22 -1.28
N VAL A 387 3.55 12.80 -0.61
CA VAL A 387 3.64 12.28 0.76
C VAL A 387 3.57 10.76 0.80
N GLY A 388 4.69 10.14 1.16
CA GLY A 388 4.83 8.70 1.38
C GLY A 388 5.09 7.85 0.15
N THR A 389 5.39 6.58 0.42
CA THR A 389 5.72 5.58 -0.60
C THR A 389 4.43 4.92 -1.13
N PRO A 390 3.99 5.16 -2.38
CA PRO A 390 2.73 4.63 -2.92
C PRO A 390 2.81 3.12 -3.22
N CYS A 391 2.78 2.31 -2.16
CA CYS A 391 2.84 0.86 -2.25
C CYS A 391 1.42 0.27 -2.22
N ARG A 392 1.10 -0.54 -3.24
CA ARG A 392 -0.13 -1.37 -3.25
C ARG A 392 -0.05 -2.44 -2.15
N ASN A 393 -1.17 -3.12 -1.90
CA ASN A 393 -1.17 -4.25 -0.98
C ASN A 393 -0.13 -5.31 -1.41
N LEU A 394 0.81 -5.63 -0.52
CA LEU A 394 1.91 -6.55 -0.85
C LEU A 394 1.43 -7.95 -1.21
N ASN A 395 0.36 -8.46 -0.60
CA ASN A 395 -0.18 -9.77 -0.97
C ASN A 395 -0.86 -9.73 -2.34
N ASP A 396 -1.44 -8.60 -2.71
CA ASP A 396 -2.02 -8.40 -4.04
C ASP A 396 -0.93 -8.36 -5.12
N LEU A 397 0.19 -7.68 -4.84
CA LEU A 397 1.38 -7.68 -5.69
C LEU A 397 2.04 -9.07 -5.75
N ALA A 398 2.15 -9.78 -4.63
CA ALA A 398 2.69 -11.14 -4.60
C ALA A 398 1.82 -12.10 -5.41
N ALA A 399 0.50 -11.93 -5.37
CA ALA A 399 -0.42 -12.70 -6.19
C ALA A 399 -0.29 -12.37 -7.69
N GLU A 400 -0.16 -11.09 -8.04
CA GLU A 400 0.08 -10.66 -9.43
C GLU A 400 1.39 -11.22 -9.95
N PHE A 401 2.48 -11.09 -9.18
CA PHE A 401 3.78 -11.66 -9.48
C PHE A 401 3.70 -13.17 -9.66
N ALA A 402 3.07 -13.90 -8.74
CA ALA A 402 3.00 -15.35 -8.81
C ALA A 402 2.26 -15.87 -10.05
N ILE A 403 1.23 -15.14 -10.48
CA ILE A 403 0.46 -15.48 -11.68
C ILE A 403 1.26 -15.21 -12.96
N THR A 404 2.08 -14.17 -12.99
CA THR A 404 2.87 -13.83 -14.18
C THR A 404 4.21 -14.56 -14.26
N SER A 405 4.86 -14.80 -13.12
CA SER A 405 6.15 -15.50 -13.04
C SER A 405 6.03 -17.02 -12.94
N GLY A 406 4.87 -17.53 -12.53
CA GLY A 406 4.59 -18.95 -12.36
C GLY A 406 5.00 -19.53 -11.00
N TYR A 407 5.46 -18.72 -10.05
CA TYR A 407 5.79 -19.18 -8.70
C TYR A 407 5.49 -18.12 -7.63
N TYR A 408 5.13 -18.56 -6.42
CA TYR A 408 4.86 -17.63 -5.31
C TYR A 408 6.17 -17.17 -4.66
N PRO A 409 6.36 -15.86 -4.40
CA PRO A 409 7.62 -15.36 -3.87
C PRO A 409 7.81 -15.78 -2.40
N GLU A 410 9.03 -16.17 -2.05
CA GLU A 410 9.44 -16.43 -0.67
C GLU A 410 9.80 -15.12 0.06
N GLU A 411 10.10 -15.22 1.36
CA GLU A 411 10.63 -14.07 2.10
C GLU A 411 11.97 -13.64 1.48
N GLU A 412 12.15 -12.33 1.31
CA GLU A 412 13.36 -11.71 0.72
C GLU A 412 13.66 -12.02 -0.76
N ASP A 413 12.70 -12.58 -1.51
CA ASP A 413 12.85 -12.79 -2.96
C ASP A 413 13.26 -11.48 -3.70
N PRO A 414 14.47 -11.43 -4.28
CA PRO A 414 14.98 -10.23 -4.96
C PRO A 414 14.16 -9.84 -6.20
N ALA A 415 13.62 -10.82 -6.92
CA ALA A 415 12.82 -10.57 -8.12
C ALA A 415 11.47 -9.95 -7.74
N PHE A 416 10.87 -10.44 -6.65
CA PHE A 416 9.65 -9.84 -6.11
C PHE A 416 9.89 -8.44 -5.55
N LYS A 417 10.98 -8.23 -4.79
CA LYS A 417 11.36 -6.89 -4.31
C LYS A 417 11.51 -5.91 -5.47
N ALA A 418 12.25 -6.29 -6.51
CA ALA A 418 12.42 -5.46 -7.70
C ALA A 418 11.09 -5.18 -8.43
N PHE A 419 10.17 -6.16 -8.47
CA PHE A 419 8.83 -5.97 -9.02
C PHE A 419 8.01 -4.94 -8.22
N VAL A 420 8.06 -5.02 -6.88
CA VAL A 420 7.41 -4.05 -5.98
C VAL A 420 8.01 -2.65 -6.15
N ASP A 421 9.34 -2.55 -6.17
CA ASP A 421 10.05 -1.27 -6.30
C ASP A 421 9.72 -0.59 -7.64
N ARG A 422 9.73 -1.34 -8.76
CA ARG A 422 9.28 -0.82 -10.07
C ARG A 422 7.83 -0.34 -10.03
N SER A 423 6.92 -1.08 -9.37
CA SER A 423 5.53 -0.65 -9.25
C SER A 423 5.39 0.66 -8.45
N ILE A 424 6.23 0.89 -7.44
CA ILE A 424 6.20 2.12 -6.64
C ILE A 424 6.80 3.29 -7.43
N LEU A 425 7.99 3.09 -8.02
CA LEU A 425 8.68 4.11 -8.82
C LEU A 425 7.82 4.55 -10.01
N ALA A 426 7.10 3.62 -10.63
CA ALA A 426 6.15 3.92 -11.70
C ALA A 426 5.06 4.92 -11.26
N GLU A 427 4.56 4.85 -10.02
CA GLU A 427 3.60 5.83 -9.50
C GLU A 427 4.25 7.18 -9.19
N ILE A 428 5.46 7.18 -8.62
CA ILE A 428 6.19 8.40 -8.27
C ILE A 428 6.54 9.17 -9.56
N HIS A 429 7.04 8.50 -10.59
CA HIS A 429 7.33 9.11 -11.89
C HIS A 429 6.10 9.71 -12.57
N GLN A 430 4.95 9.03 -12.47
CA GLN A 430 3.70 9.58 -13.00
C GLN A 430 3.27 10.84 -12.25
N ALA A 431 3.47 10.88 -10.93
CA ALA A 431 3.21 12.05 -10.10
C ALA A 431 4.14 13.22 -10.42
N ILE A 432 5.46 12.97 -10.52
CA ILE A 432 6.45 13.98 -10.96
C ILE A 432 6.06 14.54 -12.33
N GLY A 433 5.67 13.67 -13.26
CA GLY A 433 5.23 14.04 -14.59
C GLY A 433 3.98 14.94 -14.64
N ARG A 434 3.25 15.10 -13.53
CA ARG A 434 2.07 15.99 -13.47
C ARG A 434 2.43 17.47 -13.65
N LEU A 435 3.64 17.88 -13.25
CA LEU A 435 4.10 19.26 -13.43
C LEU A 435 4.42 19.61 -14.89
N ARG A 436 4.61 18.60 -15.75
CA ARG A 436 4.91 18.75 -17.20
C ARG A 436 6.07 19.73 -17.45
N ALA A 437 7.16 19.60 -16.70
CA ALA A 437 8.28 20.56 -16.71
C ALA A 437 8.80 20.94 -18.10
N HIS A 438 8.92 19.96 -19.00
CA HIS A 438 9.31 20.13 -20.40
C HIS A 438 8.42 21.09 -21.22
N ARG A 439 7.17 21.34 -20.79
CA ARG A 439 6.25 22.29 -21.44
C ARG A 439 6.33 23.69 -20.85
N ARG A 440 7.09 23.87 -19.77
CA ARG A 440 7.20 25.08 -18.96
C ARG A 440 8.67 25.49 -18.75
N PRO A 441 9.51 25.55 -19.80
CA PRO A 441 10.95 25.75 -19.66
C PRO A 441 11.35 27.09 -19.01
N GLY A 442 10.45 28.08 -19.00
CA GLY A 442 10.66 29.38 -18.35
C GLY A 442 10.27 29.42 -16.87
N GLU A 443 9.79 28.32 -16.30
CA GLU A 443 9.30 28.26 -14.92
C GLU A 443 10.20 27.39 -14.05
N SER A 444 10.47 27.82 -12.82
CA SER A 444 11.16 27.00 -11.81
C SER A 444 10.14 26.11 -11.12
N LEU A 445 10.34 24.79 -11.23
CA LEU A 445 9.41 23.79 -10.72
C LEU A 445 10.10 22.91 -9.68
N GLN A 446 9.34 22.47 -8.69
CA GLN A 446 9.86 21.67 -7.59
C GLN A 446 8.93 20.51 -7.27
N VAL A 447 9.49 19.32 -7.05
CA VAL A 447 8.81 18.19 -6.43
C VAL A 447 9.50 17.87 -5.12
N VAL A 448 8.72 17.74 -4.05
CA VAL A 448 9.21 17.35 -2.73
C VAL A 448 8.62 15.99 -2.38
N LEU A 449 9.46 14.96 -2.40
CA LEU A 449 9.09 13.59 -2.05
C LEU A 449 9.42 13.31 -0.57
N ILE A 450 8.40 13.06 0.24
CA ILE A 450 8.55 12.67 1.65
C ILE A 450 8.48 11.16 1.74
N SER A 451 9.62 10.48 1.54
CA SER A 451 9.71 9.02 1.52
C SER A 451 11.18 8.57 1.55
N ASN A 452 11.47 7.47 2.23
CA ASN A 452 12.80 6.82 2.26
C ASN A 452 12.97 5.77 1.15
N ILE A 453 12.35 5.97 -0.02
CA ILE A 453 12.51 5.03 -1.14
C ILE A 453 13.75 5.38 -1.95
N ASP A 454 14.49 4.38 -2.40
CA ASP A 454 15.60 4.60 -3.31
C ASP A 454 15.06 5.06 -4.67
N MET A 455 15.52 6.22 -5.14
CA MET A 455 15.11 6.81 -6.41
C MET A 455 16.07 6.39 -7.52
N ASP A 456 15.53 6.09 -8.69
CA ASP A 456 16.27 5.77 -9.93
C ASP A 456 16.57 7.01 -10.79
N ILE A 457 16.27 8.21 -10.28
CA ILE A 457 16.59 9.50 -10.86
C ILE A 457 17.41 10.34 -9.85
N PRO A 458 18.21 11.31 -10.32
CA PRO A 458 18.90 12.23 -9.42
C PRO A 458 17.91 13.01 -8.55
N VAL A 459 18.14 12.99 -7.24
CA VAL A 459 17.35 13.74 -6.27
C VAL A 459 18.27 14.43 -5.26
N GLN A 460 17.86 15.60 -4.78
CA GLN A 460 18.52 16.26 -3.66
C GLN A 460 17.96 15.68 -2.36
N GLN A 461 18.75 14.88 -1.67
CA GLN A 461 18.38 14.35 -0.36
C GLN A 461 18.60 15.40 0.73
N ILE A 462 17.60 15.57 1.59
CA ILE A 462 17.63 16.50 2.72
C ILE A 462 16.95 15.86 3.94
N GLN A 463 17.28 16.35 5.13
CA GLN A 463 16.58 15.97 6.35
C GLN A 463 15.41 16.92 6.61
N ALA A 464 14.33 16.42 7.21
CA ALA A 464 13.14 17.20 7.51
C ALA A 464 13.45 18.44 8.37
N LYS A 465 14.42 18.32 9.28
CA LYS A 465 14.86 19.40 10.18
C LYS A 465 15.49 20.58 9.45
N ASP A 466 16.13 20.32 8.31
CA ASP A 466 16.83 21.35 7.52
C ASP A 466 15.83 22.27 6.79
N LEU A 467 14.62 21.77 6.52
CA LEU A 467 13.50 22.56 6.01
C LEU A 467 12.79 23.33 7.12
N THR A 468 12.41 22.62 8.18
CA THR A 468 11.71 23.23 9.31
C THR A 468 11.95 22.47 10.61
N ILE A 469 12.29 23.20 11.66
CA ILE A 469 12.56 22.65 12.99
C ILE A 469 11.33 21.90 13.54
N GLU A 470 10.12 22.33 13.19
CA GLU A 470 8.89 21.65 13.65
C GLU A 470 8.73 20.23 13.08
N ALA A 471 9.38 19.95 11.95
CA ALA A 471 9.43 18.62 11.34
C ALA A 471 10.62 17.76 11.82
N ALA A 472 11.51 18.28 12.66
CA ALA A 472 12.57 17.51 13.29
C ALA A 472 11.99 16.48 14.28
N HIS A 473 12.76 15.42 14.56
CA HIS A 473 12.33 14.42 15.53
C HIS A 473 12.19 15.07 16.92
N LYS A 474 11.32 14.53 17.79
CA LYS A 474 11.06 15.11 19.13
C LYS A 474 12.34 15.33 19.95
N THR A 475 13.28 14.41 19.85
CA THR A 475 14.59 14.48 20.52
C THR A 475 15.46 15.60 19.94
N GLU A 476 15.51 15.74 18.62
CA GLU A 476 16.25 16.80 17.92
C GLU A 476 15.66 18.18 18.21
N ARG A 477 14.33 18.31 18.22
CA ARG A 477 13.64 19.56 18.60
C ARG A 477 14.01 20.01 20.00
N VAL A 478 14.09 19.07 20.94
CA VAL A 478 14.52 19.34 22.32
C VAL A 478 15.97 19.80 22.36
N ARG A 479 16.87 19.13 21.61
CA ARG A 479 18.27 19.53 21.49
C ARG A 479 18.41 20.95 20.92
N LEU A 480 17.82 21.22 19.76
CA LEU A 480 17.88 22.52 19.08
C LEU A 480 17.27 23.65 19.93
N ALA A 481 16.17 23.38 20.63
CA ALA A 481 15.57 24.37 21.53
C ALA A 481 16.50 24.70 22.72
N ILE A 482 17.17 23.71 23.29
CA ILE A 482 18.13 23.90 24.38
C ILE A 482 19.36 24.68 23.86
N GLU A 483 19.94 24.27 22.74
CA GLU A 483 21.10 24.94 22.11
C GLU A 483 20.77 26.40 21.77
N SER A 484 19.63 26.67 21.13
CA SER A 484 19.19 28.03 20.79
C SER A 484 18.94 28.89 22.02
N ALA A 485 18.30 28.35 23.07
CA ALA A 485 18.09 29.08 24.31
C ALA A 485 19.41 29.44 25.01
N ILE A 486 20.40 28.54 24.97
CA ILE A 486 21.72 28.77 25.53
C ILE A 486 22.45 29.87 24.74
N LEU A 487 22.47 29.80 23.41
CA LEU A 487 23.09 30.81 22.56
C LEU A 487 22.47 32.20 22.78
N GLN A 488 21.15 32.28 22.96
CA GLN A 488 20.47 33.53 23.28
C GLN A 488 20.84 34.08 24.66
N LEU A 489 20.98 33.23 25.68
CA LEU A 489 21.43 33.64 27.01
C LEU A 489 22.88 34.12 26.99
N GLN A 490 23.74 33.45 26.22
CA GLN A 490 25.13 33.83 26.02
C GLN A 490 25.25 35.17 25.29
N ALA A 491 24.48 35.38 24.22
CA ALA A 491 24.42 36.65 23.50
C ALA A 491 23.95 37.82 24.40
N LYS A 492 23.15 37.53 25.43
CA LYS A 492 22.69 38.50 26.43
C LYS A 492 23.60 38.64 27.65
N GLY A 493 24.65 37.81 27.77
CA GLY A 493 25.56 37.81 28.92
C GLY A 493 24.94 37.24 30.21
N GLU A 494 23.83 36.49 30.12
CA GLU A 494 23.13 35.93 31.28
C GLU A 494 23.71 34.56 31.71
N LYS A 495 23.62 34.25 33.01
CA LYS A 495 24.10 32.95 33.53
C LYS A 495 23.15 31.84 33.06
N VAL A 496 23.67 30.89 32.29
CA VAL A 496 22.94 29.72 31.82
C VAL A 496 22.62 28.81 33.01
N THR A 497 21.34 28.69 33.36
CA THR A 497 20.88 27.77 34.42
C THR A 497 19.74 26.89 33.91
N GLN A 498 19.60 25.69 34.48
CA GLN A 498 18.54 24.75 34.12
C GLN A 498 17.13 25.35 34.28
N GLN A 499 16.95 26.26 35.25
CA GLN A 499 15.68 26.96 35.46
C GLN A 499 15.37 27.94 34.33
N ILE A 500 16.37 28.72 33.90
CA ILE A 500 16.19 29.71 32.84
C ILE A 500 16.02 29.03 31.48
N VAL A 501 16.79 27.98 31.18
CA VAL A 501 16.64 27.19 29.95
C VAL A 501 15.28 26.47 29.92
N SER A 502 14.82 25.92 31.04
CA SER A 502 13.48 25.32 31.16
C SER A 502 12.36 26.35 30.93
N ALA A 503 12.51 27.57 31.47
CA ALA A 503 11.55 28.65 31.29
C ALA A 503 11.50 29.15 29.84
N MET A 504 12.65 29.25 29.16
CA MET A 504 12.74 29.69 27.76
C MET A 504 12.22 28.64 26.76
N THR A 505 12.51 27.36 27.00
CA THR A 505 12.16 26.28 26.07
C THR A 505 10.82 25.61 26.37
N LYS A 506 10.21 25.89 27.53
CA LYS A 506 9.04 25.20 28.09
C LYS A 506 9.25 23.68 28.27
N ILE A 507 10.50 23.21 28.27
CA ILE A 507 10.86 21.81 28.51
C ILE A 507 10.93 21.57 30.02
N PRO A 508 10.31 20.51 30.57
CA PRO A 508 10.34 20.24 32.00
C PRO A 508 11.76 20.07 32.53
N ARG A 509 12.07 20.71 33.67
CA ARG A 509 13.36 20.62 34.37
C ARG A 509 13.82 19.18 34.62
N GLY A 510 12.89 18.26 34.84
CA GLY A 510 13.19 16.83 35.04
C GLY A 510 13.84 16.16 33.83
N THR A 511 13.49 16.58 32.62
CA THR A 511 14.09 16.06 31.38
C THR A 511 15.54 16.53 31.24
N ILE A 512 15.81 17.80 31.53
CA ILE A 512 17.16 18.39 31.51
C ILE A 512 18.04 17.76 32.62
N ALA A 513 17.49 17.53 33.81
CA ALA A 513 18.18 16.88 34.92
C ALA A 513 18.50 15.40 34.66
N ARG A 514 17.71 14.72 33.81
CA ARG A 514 17.91 13.29 33.48
C ARG A 514 19.21 13.07 32.69
N TYR A 515 19.47 13.90 31.68
CA TYR A 515 20.70 13.87 30.91
C TYR A 515 21.91 14.29 31.74
N TRP A 516 21.75 15.30 32.62
CA TRP A 516 22.77 15.72 33.58
C TRP A 516 23.18 14.59 34.53
N ARG A 517 22.20 13.81 35.04
CA ARG A 517 22.46 12.68 35.94
C ARG A 517 23.18 11.52 35.27
N LEU A 518 22.85 11.21 34.01
CA LEU A 518 23.56 10.18 33.26
C LEU A 518 25.03 10.54 33.17
N PHE A 519 25.36 11.76 32.75
CA PHE A 519 26.73 12.21 32.62
C PHE A 519 27.53 12.19 33.93
N ILE A 520 26.97 12.70 35.03
CA ILE A 520 27.62 12.60 36.35
C ILE A 520 27.84 11.14 36.74
N SER A 521 26.86 10.27 36.53
CA SER A 521 26.97 8.84 36.88
C SER A 521 28.07 8.13 36.08
N LEU A 522 28.29 8.51 34.82
CA LEU A 522 29.36 7.96 33.99
C LEU A 522 30.72 8.54 34.40
N LEU A 523 30.81 9.80 34.81
CA LEU A 523 32.04 10.42 35.34
C LEU A 523 32.44 9.88 36.73
N ASP A 524 31.49 9.65 37.64
CA ASP A 524 31.78 9.17 38.99
C ASP A 524 32.38 7.76 38.99
N SER A 525 32.04 6.92 37.99
CA SER A 525 32.65 5.60 37.80
C SER A 525 34.17 5.66 37.54
N PHE A 526 34.65 6.72 36.86
CA PHE A 526 36.08 6.96 36.65
C PHE A 526 36.80 7.31 37.95
N ASN A 527 36.12 7.99 38.87
CA ASN A 527 36.65 8.38 40.18
C ASN A 527 36.49 7.28 41.24
N SER A 528 35.56 6.34 41.08
CA SER A 528 35.26 5.30 42.07
C SER A 528 36.05 4.00 41.90
N LYS A 529 37.19 4.00 41.18
CA LYS A 529 38.15 2.88 41.21
C LYS A 529 38.74 2.59 42.61
N VAL A 530 38.28 3.31 43.64
CA VAL A 530 38.54 3.03 45.05
C VAL A 530 37.20 2.83 45.79
N ASN A 531 36.91 1.56 46.10
CA ASN A 531 35.91 1.02 47.04
C ASN A 531 34.54 0.49 46.52
N ASN A 532 34.46 -0.85 46.63
CA ASN A 532 33.31 -1.73 46.88
C ASN A 532 32.43 -2.18 45.70
N SER A 533 32.91 -3.19 44.97
CA SER A 533 32.07 -4.11 44.21
C SER A 533 31.14 -4.89 45.14
N LYS A 534 29.82 -4.70 45.04
CA LYS A 534 28.83 -5.65 45.58
C LYS A 534 28.57 -6.74 44.53
N ASN A 535 28.55 -7.99 44.98
CA ASN A 535 28.34 -9.19 44.15
C ASN A 535 27.07 -9.09 43.28
N VAL A 536 27.25 -8.93 41.97
CA VAL A 536 26.22 -9.03 40.93
C VAL A 536 26.11 -10.51 40.52
N SER A 537 24.89 -11.02 40.31
CA SER A 537 24.66 -12.44 39.94
C SER A 537 25.30 -12.80 38.60
N GLU A 538 25.71 -14.05 38.39
CA GLU A 538 26.38 -14.50 37.14
C GLU A 538 25.51 -14.24 35.89
N ALA A 539 24.19 -14.41 35.97
CA ALA A 539 23.27 -14.14 34.86
C ALA A 539 23.19 -12.64 34.48
N ASP A 540 23.32 -11.74 35.47
CA ASP A 540 23.36 -10.30 35.22
C ASP A 540 24.72 -9.85 34.64
N GLN A 541 25.80 -10.59 34.94
CA GLN A 541 27.13 -10.26 34.42
C GLN A 541 27.26 -10.50 32.92
N ASP A 542 26.72 -11.61 32.42
CA ASP A 542 26.73 -11.94 30.98
C ASP A 542 25.87 -10.96 30.17
N CYS A 543 24.68 -10.60 30.70
CA CYS A 543 23.81 -9.58 30.12
C CYS A 543 24.51 -8.21 30.07
N HIS A 544 25.14 -7.79 31.17
CA HIS A 544 25.90 -6.53 31.20
C HIS A 544 27.11 -6.55 30.24
N GLN A 545 27.74 -7.72 30.02
CA GLN A 545 28.85 -7.84 29.08
C GLN A 545 28.39 -7.72 27.63
N ALA A 546 27.23 -8.31 27.28
CA ALA A 546 26.64 -8.18 25.96
C ALA A 546 26.23 -6.73 25.66
N ILE A 547 25.62 -6.04 26.64
CA ILE A 547 25.23 -4.63 26.48
C ILE A 547 26.47 -3.72 26.39
N ALA A 548 27.54 -4.02 27.12
CA ALA A 548 28.81 -3.30 26.98
C ALA A 548 29.42 -3.47 25.57
N GLY A 549 29.34 -4.66 24.98
CA GLY A 549 29.75 -4.90 23.59
C GLY A 549 28.96 -4.06 22.59
N VAL A 550 27.65 -3.91 22.79
CA VAL A 550 26.83 -2.99 21.97
C VAL A 550 27.29 -1.55 22.14
N LEU A 551 27.58 -1.10 23.36
CA LEU A 551 28.10 0.26 23.60
C LEU A 551 29.47 0.48 22.93
N ASP A 552 30.34 -0.52 22.91
CA ASP A 552 31.63 -0.46 22.20
C ASP A 552 31.44 -0.27 20.69
N GLU A 553 30.49 -0.96 20.08
CA GLU A 553 30.16 -0.81 18.64
C GLU A 553 29.53 0.55 18.34
N LEU A 554 28.68 1.06 19.24
CA LEU A 554 28.02 2.35 19.06
C LEU A 554 29.00 3.53 19.15
N ALA A 555 30.12 3.39 19.86
CA ALA A 555 31.07 4.47 20.09
C ALA A 555 31.76 4.99 18.81
N ASP A 556 31.78 4.18 17.74
CA ASP A 556 32.33 4.56 16.43
C ASP A 556 31.32 5.33 15.55
N LEU A 557 30.08 5.50 16.01
CA LEU A 557 29.06 6.23 15.27
C LEU A 557 29.32 7.75 15.26
N PRO A 558 28.91 8.46 14.18
CA PRO A 558 28.82 9.91 14.20
C PRO A 558 27.95 10.38 15.38
N ILE A 559 28.30 11.53 15.98
CA ILE A 559 27.64 12.07 17.18
C ILE A 559 26.10 12.14 17.06
N ASP A 560 25.60 12.44 15.87
CA ASP A 560 24.16 12.55 15.60
C ASP A 560 23.41 11.21 15.66
N ASP A 561 24.09 10.09 15.43
CA ASP A 561 23.56 8.71 15.51
C ASP A 561 23.93 8.01 16.83
N LEU A 562 25.04 8.41 17.43
CA LEU A 562 25.51 7.94 18.74
C LEU A 562 24.51 8.29 19.84
N LEU A 563 24.02 9.54 19.89
CA LEU A 563 23.17 10.03 20.98
C LEU A 563 21.77 9.38 21.09
N PRO A 564 21.02 9.16 19.99
CA PRO A 564 19.79 8.38 20.02
C PRO A 564 20.02 6.95 20.51
N SER A 565 21.11 6.31 20.04
CA SER A 565 21.46 4.94 20.39
C SER A 565 21.85 4.80 21.86
N LEU A 566 22.62 5.75 22.40
CA LEU A 566 22.94 5.82 23.82
C LEU A 566 21.69 6.02 24.69
N ASN A 567 20.70 6.77 24.20
CA ASN A 567 19.46 6.95 24.93
C ASN A 567 18.68 5.66 25.08
N GLU A 568 18.56 4.89 24.00
CA GLU A 568 17.89 3.59 24.01
C GLU A 568 18.60 2.64 24.99
N VAL A 569 19.93 2.54 24.91
CA VAL A 569 20.69 1.64 25.79
C VAL A 569 20.59 2.07 27.27
N PHE A 570 20.88 3.33 27.59
CA PHE A 570 20.93 3.75 29.00
C PHE A 570 19.56 3.97 29.63
N PHE A 571 18.55 4.41 28.89
CA PHE A 571 17.26 4.74 29.48
C PHE A 571 16.17 3.68 29.26
N ASP A 572 16.28 2.86 28.22
CA ASP A 572 15.28 1.83 27.93
C ASP A 572 15.75 0.43 28.32
N TRP A 573 17.04 0.11 28.14
CA TRP A 573 17.56 -1.23 28.46
C TRP A 573 18.06 -1.35 29.90
N LEU A 574 18.62 -0.28 30.46
CA LEU A 574 19.27 -0.30 31.77
C LEU A 574 18.50 0.51 32.82
N LYS A 575 18.54 0.04 34.08
CA LYS A 575 18.11 0.86 35.23
C LYS A 575 19.27 1.76 35.68
N PRO A 576 19.01 2.92 36.30
CA PRO A 576 20.07 3.83 36.77
C PRO A 576 21.14 3.21 37.68
N ARG A 577 20.79 2.17 38.44
CA ARG A 577 21.72 1.43 39.30
C ARG A 577 22.64 0.45 38.55
N GLU A 578 22.31 0.14 37.30
CA GLU A 578 23.03 -0.81 36.43
C GLU A 578 24.01 -0.08 35.50
N TRP A 579 23.86 1.25 35.33
CA TRP A 579 24.70 2.07 34.44
C TRP A 579 26.19 1.93 34.74
N ALA A 580 26.61 2.11 35.99
CA ALA A 580 28.03 1.99 36.37
C ALA A 580 28.59 0.58 36.11
N ASN A 581 27.81 -0.47 36.38
CA ASN A 581 28.26 -1.85 36.23
C ASN A 581 28.45 -2.27 34.77
N VAL A 582 27.61 -1.76 33.86
CA VAL A 582 27.76 -1.95 32.42
C VAL A 582 28.88 -1.07 31.89
N TRP A 583 28.92 0.18 32.35
CA TRP A 583 29.92 1.15 31.93
C TRP A 583 31.34 0.69 32.22
N ASP A 584 31.61 0.12 33.40
CA ASP A 584 32.93 -0.42 33.80
C ASP A 584 33.43 -1.55 32.88
N LYS A 585 32.55 -2.15 32.08
CA LYS A 585 32.87 -3.23 31.14
C LYS A 585 33.08 -2.75 29.70
N VAL A 586 32.75 -1.49 29.39
CA VAL A 586 32.99 -0.85 28.09
C VAL A 586 34.49 -0.53 27.96
N SER A 587 35.05 -0.66 26.76
CA SER A 587 36.45 -0.34 26.54
C SER A 587 36.77 1.14 26.83
N ILE A 588 37.97 1.42 27.34
CA ILE A 588 38.34 2.78 27.78
C ILE A 588 38.28 3.79 26.63
N SER A 589 38.67 3.39 25.42
CA SER A 589 38.57 4.23 24.22
C SER A 589 37.12 4.58 23.89
N CYS A 590 36.21 3.61 23.95
CA CYS A 590 34.79 3.82 23.68
C CYS A 590 34.11 4.60 24.81
N GLN A 591 34.49 4.37 26.08
CA GLN A 591 34.04 5.19 27.20
C GLN A 591 34.40 6.67 27.00
N MET A 592 35.60 6.96 26.50
CA MET A 592 36.03 8.33 26.21
C MET A 592 35.23 8.95 25.07
N ALA A 593 35.02 8.23 23.96
CA ALA A 593 34.20 8.70 22.84
C ALA A 593 32.74 8.94 23.23
N ILE A 594 32.15 8.04 24.02
CA ILE A 594 30.78 8.16 24.54
C ILE A 594 30.69 9.33 25.54
N LEU A 595 31.66 9.48 26.44
CA LEU A 595 31.71 10.63 27.36
C LEU A 595 31.87 11.94 26.60
N GLU A 596 32.66 11.98 25.53
CA GLU A 596 32.78 13.15 24.67
C GLU A 596 31.45 13.47 23.99
N GLY A 597 30.76 12.47 23.44
CA GLY A 597 29.42 12.64 22.86
C GLY A 597 28.38 13.13 23.89
N VAL A 598 28.37 12.58 25.11
CA VAL A 598 27.46 13.02 26.18
C VAL A 598 27.90 14.38 26.76
N ALA A 599 29.19 14.69 26.82
CA ALA A 599 29.72 15.98 27.26
C ALA A 599 29.35 17.10 26.27
N MET A 600 29.35 16.81 24.96
CA MET A 600 28.87 17.73 23.92
C MET A 600 27.38 18.06 24.05
N MET A 601 26.60 17.23 24.76
CA MET A 601 25.21 17.50 25.11
C MET A 601 25.05 18.38 26.37
N LEU A 602 26.16 18.73 27.03
CA LEU A 602 26.17 19.45 28.29
C LEU A 602 26.92 20.78 28.20
N PRO A 603 26.49 21.83 28.91
CA PRO A 603 27.13 23.14 28.83
C PRO A 603 28.58 23.12 29.35
N VAL A 604 29.49 23.81 28.67
CA VAL A 604 30.93 23.92 29.03
C VAL A 604 31.15 24.40 30.48
N LYS A 605 30.36 25.38 30.97
CA LYS A 605 30.46 25.84 32.37
C LYS A 605 30.06 24.80 33.43
N LEU A 606 29.21 23.85 33.04
CA LEU A 606 28.77 22.75 33.89
C LEU A 606 29.85 21.65 33.95
N LEU A 607 30.66 21.52 32.89
CA LEU A 607 31.89 20.72 32.86
C LEU A 607 33.03 21.39 33.67
N GLU A 608 33.10 22.73 33.66
CA GLU A 608 34.09 23.51 34.43
C GLU A 608 33.85 23.44 35.95
N GLU A 609 32.60 23.36 36.42
CA GLU A 609 32.27 23.21 37.86
C GLU A 609 32.56 21.80 38.43
N THR A 610 32.85 20.80 37.59
CA THR A 610 33.03 19.39 38.00
C THR A 610 34.48 18.87 37.90
N LEU A 611 35.40 19.63 37.32
CA LEU A 611 36.82 19.28 37.26
C LEU A 611 37.58 19.87 38.47
N PRO A 612 38.30 19.06 39.27
CA PRO A 612 39.08 19.59 40.38
C PRO A 612 40.20 20.49 39.88
N GLU A 613 40.28 21.72 40.43
CA GLU A 613 41.37 22.67 40.16
C GLU A 613 42.74 22.01 40.43
N LYS A 614 43.64 22.05 39.43
CA LYS A 614 45.04 21.65 39.64
C LYS A 614 45.69 22.61 40.64
N PRO A 615 46.47 22.12 41.63
CA PRO A 615 47.17 23.01 42.56
C PRO A 615 48.29 23.76 41.85
N ASN A 616 48.28 25.09 41.98
CA ASN A 616 49.37 25.99 41.59
C ASN A 616 50.68 25.58 42.27
N GLN A 617 51.68 25.14 41.49
CA GLN A 617 53.08 25.16 41.91
C GLN A 617 53.78 26.38 41.31
N THR A 618 53.95 27.40 42.15
CA THR A 618 54.84 28.53 41.92
C THR A 618 56.28 28.01 41.99
N VAL A 619 56.98 27.93 40.85
CA VAL A 619 58.44 27.75 40.81
C VAL A 619 59.06 29.08 40.41
N GLN A 620 59.75 29.70 41.38
CA GLN A 620 60.68 30.80 41.14
C GLN A 620 61.83 30.31 40.27
N LEU A 621 61.94 30.84 39.05
CA LEU A 621 63.15 30.77 38.25
C LEU A 621 64.02 31.99 38.59
N SER A 622 65.05 31.73 39.39
CA SER A 622 66.22 32.59 39.49
C SER A 622 67.16 32.33 38.31
N GLN A 623 67.91 33.37 37.98
CA GLN A 623 68.83 33.55 36.86
C GLN A 623 69.87 32.43 36.72
N HIS A 624 70.20 32.02 35.48
CA HIS A 624 71.52 32.27 34.87
C HIS A 624 71.71 31.58 33.50
N VAL A 625 72.25 32.40 32.58
CA VAL A 625 72.89 32.14 31.26
C VAL A 625 71.97 31.76 30.10
#